data_AF-A0A5C6ZQ36-F1
#
_entry.id   AF-A0A5C6ZQ36-F1
#
_cell.length_a   1.000
_cell.length_b   1.000
_cell.length_c   1.000
_cell.angle_alpha   90.00
_cell.angle_beta   90.00
_cell.angle_gamma   90.00
#
_symmetry.space_group_name_H-M   'P 1'
#
loop_
_entity.id
_entity.type
_entity.pdbx_description
1 polymer ?
#
loop_
_entity_poly.entity_id
_entity_poly.type
_entity_poly.pdbx_seq_one_letter_code
_entity_poly.pdbx_strand_id
1 'polypeptide(L)' 'WPLLKPGGRLLYATCSVFRSEGQDQIDAFLQRHGDARSRQFDQGAGHLLPLADNARQDLAPGAAAVTDGFYYALLHKA' A
#
# COMPACT_ATOMS: atom_id res chain seq x y z
N TRP A 1 -15.70 7.67 -6.49
CA TRP A 1 -15.01 7.95 -5.22
C TRP A 1 -15.11 9.45 -4.90
N PRO A 2 -16.21 9.86 -4.25
CA PRO A 2 -16.70 11.25 -4.30
C PRO A 2 -16.06 12.19 -3.28
N LEU A 3 -15.52 11.67 -2.17
CA LEU A 3 -15.01 12.48 -1.08
C LEU A 3 -13.66 13.15 -1.38
N LEU A 4 -12.94 12.64 -2.39
CA LEU A 4 -11.63 13.16 -2.75
C LEU A 4 -11.74 14.08 -3.98
N LYS A 5 -11.27 15.31 -3.79
CA LYS A 5 -11.17 16.32 -4.85
C LYS A 5 -10.15 15.92 -5.94
N PRO A 6 -10.29 16.43 -7.18
CA PRO A 6 -9.24 16.32 -8.20
C PRO A 6 -7.88 16.81 -7.68
N GLY A 7 -6.79 16.14 -8.05
CA GLY A 7 -5.45 16.32 -7.49
C GLY A 7 -5.27 15.80 -6.05
N GLY A 8 -6.31 15.20 -5.47
CA GLY A 8 -6.28 14.65 -4.12
C GLY A 8 -5.54 13.31 -4.02
N ARG A 9 -5.16 12.94 -2.79
CA ARG A 9 -4.48 11.67 -2.48
C ARG A 9 -5.27 10.85 -1.47
N LEU A 10 -5.39 9.56 -1.71
CA LEU A 10 -6.01 8.57 -0.82
C LEU A 10 -4.98 7.49 -0.49
N LEU A 11 -4.73 7.25 0.78
CA LEU A 11 -3.96 6.09 1.23
C LEU A 11 -4.93 4.97 1.62
N TYR A 12 -4.84 3.84 0.93
CA TYR A 12 -5.50 2.61 1.35
C TYR A 12 -4.53 1.79 2.20
N ALA A 13 -4.98 1.33 3.36
CA ALA A 13 -4.18 0.55 4.29
C ALA A 13 -5.01 -0.57 4.92
N THR A 14 -4.42 -1.76 5.08
CA THR A 14 -5.02 -2.88 5.81
C THR A 14 -3.96 -3.66 6.57
N CYS A 15 -4.32 -4.24 7.72
CA CYS A 15 -3.48 -5.16 8.51
C CYS A 15 -3.57 -6.61 8.01
N SER A 16 -3.94 -6.82 6.74
CA SER A 16 -3.99 -8.14 6.10
C SER A 16 -2.79 -8.35 5.18
N VAL A 17 -2.29 -9.58 5.18
CA VAL A 17 -1.24 -10.06 4.26
C VAL A 17 -1.82 -10.71 2.99
N PHE A 18 -3.13 -10.87 2.90
CA PHE A 18 -3.77 -11.52 1.75
C PHE A 18 -3.88 -10.58 0.56
N ARG A 19 -3.60 -11.09 -0.66
CA ARG A 19 -3.71 -10.30 -1.89
C ARG A 19 -5.13 -9.83 -2.18
N SER A 20 -6.11 -10.68 -1.88
CA SER A 20 -7.54 -10.41 -2.02
C SER A 20 -8.02 -9.22 -1.19
N GLU A 21 -7.29 -8.83 -0.15
CA GLU A 21 -7.62 -7.70 0.72
C GLU A 21 -6.69 -6.49 0.50
N GLY A 22 -5.62 -6.65 -0.29
CA GLY A 22 -4.66 -5.60 -0.61
C GLY A 22 -4.66 -5.30 -2.11
N GLN A 23 -3.70 -5.92 -2.81
CA GLN A 23 -3.44 -5.64 -4.23
C GLN A 23 -4.67 -5.84 -5.13
N ASP A 24 -5.43 -6.92 -4.94
CA ASP A 24 -6.56 -7.23 -5.83
C ASP A 24 -7.68 -6.18 -5.68
N GLN A 25 -7.85 -5.62 -4.47
CA GLN A 25 -8.79 -4.52 -4.22
C GLN A 25 -8.37 -3.23 -4.93
N ILE A 26 -7.07 -2.95 -4.94
CA ILE A 26 -6.51 -1.79 -5.65
C ILE A 26 -6.63 -1.96 -7.16
N ASP A 27 -6.31 -3.13 -7.70
CA ASP A 27 -6.43 -3.41 -9.13
C ASP A 27 -7.89 -3.25 -9.59
N ALA A 28 -8.82 -3.83 -8.84
CA ALA A 28 -10.24 -3.69 -9.12
C ALA A 28 -10.73 -2.22 -8.98
N PHE A 29 -10.18 -1.46 -8.03
CA PHE A 29 -10.47 -0.03 -7.88
C PHE A 29 -9.99 0.78 -9.09
N LEU A 30 -8.76 0.55 -9.55
CA LEU A 30 -8.16 1.22 -10.70
C LEU A 30 -8.92 0.88 -12.00
N GLN A 31 -9.38 -0.35 -12.15
CA GLN A 31 -10.22 -0.76 -13.30
C GLN A 31 -11.56 -0.02 -13.33
N ARG A 32 -12.19 0.22 -12.18
CA ARG A 32 -13.48 0.93 -12.09
C ARG A 32 -13.37 2.45 -12.19
N HIS A 33 -12.18 3.01 -11.95
CA HIS A 33 -11.96 4.45 -11.84
C HIS A 33 -10.80 4.88 -12.74
N GLY A 34 -11.14 5.21 -14.00
CA GLY A 34 -10.17 5.66 -14.99
C GLY A 34 -9.46 6.99 -14.67
N ASP A 35 -9.93 7.73 -13.67
CA ASP A 35 -9.31 8.94 -13.10
C ASP A 35 -8.37 8.66 -11.91
N ALA A 36 -8.29 7.40 -11.45
CA ALA A 36 -7.39 6.99 -10.38
C ALA A 36 -6.02 6.55 -10.92
N ARG A 37 -4.95 6.90 -10.21
CA ARG A 37 -3.58 6.44 -10.50
C ARG A 37 -2.92 5.92 -9.23
N SER A 38 -2.33 4.72 -9.29
CA SER A 38 -1.46 4.24 -8.21
C SER A 38 -0.12 4.96 -8.28
N ARG A 39 0.37 5.42 -7.14
CA ARG A 39 1.69 6.02 -6.98
C ARG A 39 2.54 5.10 -6.12
N GLN A 40 3.64 4.64 -6.70
CA GLN A 40 4.70 4.02 -5.90
C GLN A 40 5.41 5.09 -5.07
N PHE A 41 5.86 4.67 -3.89
CA PHE A 41 6.69 5.46 -3.00
C PHE A 41 7.78 4.54 -2.44
N ASP A 42 8.94 5.12 -2.16
CA ASP A 42 10.20 4.37 -2.08
C ASP A 42 10.23 3.33 -0.96
N GLN A 43 9.45 3.52 0.11
CA GLN A 43 9.46 2.66 1.30
C GLN A 43 8.05 2.39 1.80
N GLY A 44 7.68 1.11 1.94
CA GLY A 44 6.42 0.73 2.59
C GLY A 44 5.23 0.51 1.65
N ALA A 45 5.41 0.56 0.33
CA ALA A 45 4.33 0.32 -0.63
C ALA A 45 4.08 -1.18 -0.86
N GLY A 46 2.82 -1.57 -1.02
CA GLY A 46 2.42 -2.95 -1.26
C GLY A 46 2.34 -3.77 0.04
N HIS A 47 2.48 -5.09 -0.07
CA HIS A 47 2.42 -6.00 1.07
C HIS A 47 3.72 -5.99 1.85
N LEU A 48 3.63 -5.47 3.07
CA LEU A 48 4.63 -5.63 4.11
C LEU A 48 4.31 -6.91 4.88
N LEU A 49 5.05 -7.97 4.57
CA LEU A 49 4.99 -9.23 5.30
C LEU A 49 5.82 -9.12 6.59
N PRO A 50 5.45 -9.82 7.67
CA PRO A 50 6.22 -9.89 8.91
C PRO A 50 7.46 -10.77 8.74
N LEU A 51 8.31 -10.43 7.77
CA LEU A 51 9.54 -11.11 7.40
C LEU A 51 10.71 -10.16 7.61
N ALA A 52 11.89 -10.70 7.96
CA ALA A 52 13.10 -9.91 8.20
C ALA A 52 13.48 -9.01 7.01
N ASP A 53 13.12 -9.43 5.80
CA ASP A 53 13.37 -8.69 4.56
C ASP A 53 12.57 -7.37 4.47
N ASN A 54 11.52 -7.21 5.29
CA ASN A 54 10.75 -5.97 5.46
C ASN A 54 11.12 -5.21 6.75
N ALA A 55 12.24 -5.54 7.41
CA ALA A 55 12.73 -4.76 8.53
C ALA A 55 12.96 -3.30 8.10
N ARG A 56 12.70 -2.35 9.02
CA ARG A 56 12.95 -0.94 8.73
C ARG A 56 14.43 -0.77 8.34
N GLN A 57 14.68 -0.02 7.27
CA GLN A 57 16.03 0.17 6.71
C GLN A 57 17.01 0.87 7.66
N ASP A 58 16.52 1.49 8.74
CA ASP A 58 17.34 2.06 9.81
C ASP A 58 17.79 1.03 10.86
N LEU A 59 17.40 -0.24 10.71
CA LEU A 59 17.82 -1.36 11.55
C LEU A 59 18.93 -2.17 10.89
N ALA A 60 19.76 -2.81 11.72
CA ALA A 60 20.83 -3.68 11.25
C ALA A 60 20.27 -4.81 10.34
N PRO A 61 20.99 -5.21 9.28
CA PRO A 61 20.62 -6.36 8.46
C PRO A 61 20.41 -7.61 9.34
N GLY A 62 19.26 -8.28 9.18
CA GLY A 62 18.89 -9.42 10.03
C GLY A 62 18.15 -9.07 11.33
N ALA A 63 17.76 -7.81 11.53
CA ALA A 63 16.80 -7.46 12.57
C ALA A 63 15.45 -8.16 12.31
N ALA A 64 14.82 -8.66 13.38
CA ALA A 64 13.48 -9.24 13.30
C ALA A 64 12.50 -8.21 12.70
N ALA A 65 11.50 -8.70 11.94
CA ALA A 65 10.40 -7.85 11.48
C ALA A 65 9.79 -7.14 12.70
N VAL A 66 9.85 -5.81 12.71
CA VAL A 66 9.37 -5.01 13.85
C VAL A 66 7.87 -4.71 13.74
N THR A 67 7.25 -5.04 12.60
CA THR A 67 5.86 -4.68 12.31
C THR A 67 5.02 -5.91 12.04
N ASP A 68 3.76 -5.86 12.49
CA ASP A 68 2.72 -6.75 12.02
C ASP A 68 2.55 -6.60 10.49
N GLY A 69 2.02 -7.64 9.84
CA GLY A 69 1.79 -7.62 8.40
C GLY A 69 0.80 -6.52 7.99
N PHE A 70 1.12 -5.77 6.94
CA PHE A 70 0.31 -4.66 6.44
C PHE A 70 0.32 -4.58 4.91
N TYR A 71 -0.64 -3.87 4.35
CA TYR A 71 -0.63 -3.44 2.96
C TYR A 71 -0.87 -1.94 2.87
N TYR A 72 -0.13 -1.25 2.00
CA TYR A 72 -0.33 0.17 1.71
C TYR A 72 -0.37 0.45 0.20
N ALA A 73 -1.32 1.26 -0.23
CA ALA A 73 -1.37 1.78 -1.60
C ALA A 73 -1.78 3.25 -1.62
N LEU A 74 -0.96 4.09 -2.27
CA LEU A 74 -1.25 5.50 -2.45
C LEU A 74 -1.91 5.74 -3.81
N LEU A 75 -3.12 6.27 -3.79
CA LEU A 75 -3.92 6.59 -4.97
C LEU A 75 -3.97 8.10 -5.16
N HIS A 76 -3.92 8.54 -6.41
CA HIS A 76 -4.05 9.94 -6.82
C HIS A 76 -5.25 10.14 -7.74
N LYS A 77 -5.99 11.24 -7.54
CA LYS A 77 -7.06 11.69 -8.44
C LYS A 77 -6.51 12.59 -9.51
N ALA A 78 -6.64 12.18 -10.77
CA ALA A 78 -6.45 13.08 -11.90
C ALA A 78 -7.48 14.21 -11.86
#